data_AF-A0A955WXS4-F1
#
_entry.id   AF-A0A955WXS4-F1
#
_cell.length_a   1.000
_cell.length_b   1.000
_cell.length_c   1.000
_cell.angle_alpha   90.00
_cell.angle_beta   90.00
_cell.angle_gamma   90.00
#
_symmetry.space_group_name_H-M   'P 1'
#
loop_
_entity.id
_entity.type
_entity.pdbx_description
1 polymer ?
#
loop_
_entity_poly.entity_id
_entity_poly.type
_entity_poly.pdbx_seq_one_letter_code
_entity_poly.pdbx_strand_id
1 'polypeptide(L)'
;GDACDNCVRQVNADQADGDGDRLGDVCDPAPQDPLNEGVPRLQEICDGLDNDLNGDVDDVRPGDAGGALADAFALRVFDAIEFGLEWLRARARGAGDNQLQIDGDLTPLAALAFLEAPAVPGGPPRGYAGLSPADKVRVWQMIRYTVQRDDPCRLGRAGVPYTYRTGSFGMLLGAWLRGGGPDDLGLEVTATQCLANLAESLLWHQGHYPADPALLAAQDEVCDGLDNNCNGQWDEGLEGCEIPPRPAEGNPLAENCGPAENFRGGWNYNQPAIDADMSTTVFVVSGLMAASEFVPTAANPDMARRLTNQLAWQTQAEDGASGYRPGAAAGAAVQNPSFQMTAVSTWAWRQLGVPCSDPRVQAHLRYLRANYEYVGMAPLSGWSSNWYGRWAAEKAIYACEPDGNDGVFRDQFGVRVPADDGYPLQRRSHTYDYAWQLLQWQHPETGQFGQVNGAPASWQPGSAHVFAVLTLSASLGGVVTDDIIRPGEEDPQCADGVDNDGDGRIDNDDPDCPFACGLFEERLPACSNFVDDDDDGRTDFPQDPGCAQPLDDDEADPACGNGADDDGDGVVDFPGDPGCADLLDDDEADPADAPVCANGVDDDEDGLTDF
;
A
#
# COMPACT_ATOMS: atom_id res chain seq x y z
N GLY A 1 -47.48 -7.79 -10.17
CA GLY A 1 -48.27 -8.97 -9.84
C GLY A 1 -48.46 -9.18 -8.38
N ASP A 2 -49.08 -10.29 -8.03
CA ASP A 2 -48.96 -10.91 -6.70
C ASP A 2 -47.74 -11.86 -6.68
N ALA A 3 -47.57 -12.63 -5.60
CA ALA A 3 -46.44 -13.55 -5.41
C ALA A 3 -46.42 -14.73 -6.40
N CYS A 4 -47.42 -14.86 -7.28
CA CYS A 4 -47.48 -15.91 -8.29
C CYS A 4 -47.22 -15.38 -9.71
N ASP A 5 -46.82 -14.11 -9.85
CA ASP A 5 -46.71 -13.44 -11.16
C ASP A 5 -45.28 -13.53 -11.74
N ASN A 6 -45.09 -14.34 -12.79
CA ASN A 6 -43.80 -14.52 -13.47
C ASN A 6 -43.41 -13.35 -14.41
N CYS A 7 -44.24 -12.30 -14.50
CA CYS A 7 -43.82 -10.97 -14.94
C CYS A 7 -44.35 -9.87 -14.01
N VAL A 8 -43.56 -9.48 -13.01
CA VAL A 8 -43.98 -8.56 -11.93
C VAL A 8 -44.53 -7.21 -12.43
N ARG A 9 -44.00 -6.70 -13.56
CA ARG A 9 -44.32 -5.36 -14.10
C ARG A 9 -45.08 -5.35 -15.43
N GLN A 10 -45.32 -6.51 -16.05
CA GLN A 10 -46.10 -6.61 -17.28
C GLN A 10 -47.25 -7.60 -17.10
N VAL A 11 -48.46 -7.17 -17.42
CA VAL A 11 -49.64 -8.05 -17.29
C VAL A 11 -49.54 -9.17 -18.31
N ASN A 12 -49.23 -10.38 -17.86
CA ASN A 12 -49.18 -11.60 -18.65
C ASN A 12 -50.09 -12.68 -18.03
N ALA A 13 -51.40 -12.54 -18.26
CA ALA A 13 -52.41 -13.33 -17.56
C ALA A 13 -52.34 -14.86 -17.79
N ASP A 14 -51.60 -15.32 -18.80
CA ASP A 14 -51.37 -16.73 -19.09
C ASP A 14 -50.15 -17.32 -18.39
N GLN A 15 -49.29 -16.49 -17.78
CA GLN A 15 -48.09 -16.91 -17.05
C GLN A 15 -47.22 -17.89 -17.86
N ALA A 16 -47.24 -17.75 -19.19
CA ALA A 16 -46.48 -18.63 -20.07
C ALA A 16 -44.99 -18.44 -19.81
N ASP A 17 -44.27 -19.55 -19.68
CA ASP A 17 -42.82 -19.65 -19.45
C ASP A 17 -42.36 -20.82 -20.35
N GLY A 18 -41.98 -20.46 -21.57
CA GLY A 18 -41.81 -21.37 -22.69
C GLY A 18 -40.56 -22.23 -22.62
N ASP A 19 -39.56 -21.79 -21.87
CA ASP A 19 -38.28 -22.47 -21.72
C ASP A 19 -37.97 -22.91 -20.27
N GLY A 20 -38.76 -22.45 -19.30
CA GLY A 20 -38.77 -22.96 -17.93
C GLY A 20 -37.77 -22.27 -17.00
N ASP A 21 -37.33 -21.06 -17.34
CA ASP A 21 -36.39 -20.28 -16.54
C ASP A 21 -37.07 -19.44 -15.43
N ARG A 22 -38.41 -19.54 -15.33
CA ARG A 22 -39.29 -18.86 -14.38
C ARG A 22 -39.59 -17.39 -14.71
N LEU A 23 -39.10 -16.87 -15.84
CA LEU A 23 -39.57 -15.62 -16.43
C LEU A 23 -40.75 -15.89 -17.35
N GLY A 24 -41.71 -14.97 -17.40
CA GLY A 24 -42.82 -15.09 -18.34
C GLY A 24 -42.40 -14.70 -19.76
N ASP A 25 -42.88 -15.40 -20.79
CA ASP A 25 -42.64 -15.16 -22.23
C ASP A 25 -42.80 -13.69 -22.68
N VAL A 26 -43.56 -12.91 -21.91
CA VAL A 26 -43.89 -11.50 -22.16
C VAL A 26 -42.80 -10.54 -21.66
N CYS A 27 -42.08 -10.91 -20.61
CA CYS A 27 -40.97 -10.14 -20.04
C CYS A 27 -39.59 -10.79 -20.29
N ASP A 28 -39.57 -12.00 -20.84
CA ASP A 28 -38.37 -12.72 -21.22
C ASP A 28 -37.79 -12.19 -22.56
N PRO A 29 -36.51 -11.78 -22.61
CA PRO A 29 -35.83 -11.33 -23.81
C PRO A 29 -35.48 -12.46 -24.81
N ALA A 30 -35.41 -13.72 -24.37
CA ALA A 30 -35.31 -14.89 -25.23
C ALA A 30 -36.26 -16.03 -24.80
N PRO A 31 -37.60 -15.91 -25.06
CA PRO A 31 -38.69 -16.81 -24.60
C PRO A 31 -38.66 -18.30 -25.01
N GLN A 32 -37.53 -18.77 -25.52
CA GLN A 32 -37.32 -20.14 -26.00
C GLN A 32 -35.92 -20.65 -25.65
N ASP A 33 -35.17 -19.89 -24.86
CA ASP A 33 -33.80 -20.17 -24.47
C ASP A 33 -33.65 -19.95 -22.96
N PRO A 34 -33.71 -21.04 -22.17
CA PRO A 34 -33.74 -20.95 -20.70
C PRO A 34 -32.44 -20.41 -20.09
N LEU A 35 -31.44 -20.13 -20.93
CA LEU A 35 -30.14 -19.60 -20.54
C LEU A 35 -29.91 -18.18 -21.10
N ASN A 36 -30.86 -17.62 -21.85
CA ASN A 36 -30.78 -16.32 -22.49
C ASN A 36 -29.44 -16.11 -23.25
N GLU A 37 -28.97 -17.15 -23.94
CA GLU A 37 -27.66 -17.15 -24.60
C GLU A 37 -27.66 -16.26 -25.85
N GLY A 38 -26.96 -15.13 -25.75
CA GLY A 38 -26.77 -14.20 -26.87
C GLY A 38 -27.63 -12.94 -26.81
N VAL A 39 -28.38 -12.74 -25.73
CA VAL A 39 -28.86 -11.41 -25.33
C VAL A 39 -27.63 -10.61 -24.82
N PRO A 40 -27.36 -9.38 -25.28
CA PRO A 40 -26.26 -8.59 -24.73
C PRO A 40 -26.53 -8.37 -23.24
N ARG A 41 -25.67 -8.91 -22.36
CA ARG A 41 -25.69 -8.62 -20.93
C ARG A 41 -25.66 -7.10 -20.76
N LEU A 42 -26.79 -6.51 -20.38
CA LEU A 42 -26.80 -5.14 -19.95
C LEU A 42 -26.27 -5.13 -18.53
N GLN A 43 -25.45 -4.13 -18.24
CA GLN A 43 -24.80 -3.94 -16.96
C GLN A 43 -25.85 -3.67 -15.88
N GLU A 44 -25.79 -4.40 -14.76
CA GLU A 44 -26.60 -4.10 -13.58
C GLU A 44 -26.29 -2.69 -13.04
N ILE A 45 -27.32 -2.02 -12.52
CA ILE A 45 -27.24 -0.65 -11.98
C ILE A 45 -28.14 -0.59 -10.75
N CYS A 46 -27.65 -0.05 -9.61
CA CYS A 46 -28.44 0.13 -8.38
C CYS A 46 -29.61 1.11 -8.53
N ASP A 47 -30.70 0.66 -9.15
CA ASP A 47 -31.94 1.40 -9.28
C ASP A 47 -33.18 0.60 -8.82
N GLY A 48 -32.95 -0.57 -8.19
CA GLY A 48 -34.02 -1.43 -7.67
C GLY A 48 -34.79 -2.16 -8.78
N LEU A 49 -34.15 -2.35 -9.94
CA LEU A 49 -34.64 -3.12 -11.06
C LEU A 49 -33.57 -4.18 -11.40
N ASP A 50 -33.99 -5.42 -11.66
CA ASP A 50 -33.14 -6.46 -12.25
C ASP A 50 -32.95 -6.14 -13.75
N ASN A 51 -31.81 -5.53 -14.07
CA ASN A 51 -31.44 -4.99 -15.39
C ASN A 51 -30.66 -6.01 -16.25
N ASP A 52 -30.02 -7.02 -15.65
CA ASP A 52 -29.33 -8.11 -16.35
C ASP A 52 -30.11 -9.43 -16.39
N LEU A 53 -31.27 -9.45 -15.73
CA LEU A 53 -32.35 -10.45 -15.81
C LEU A 53 -31.93 -11.84 -15.34
N ASN A 54 -31.07 -11.89 -14.32
CA ASN A 54 -30.64 -13.14 -13.70
C ASN A 54 -31.53 -13.59 -12.52
N GLY A 55 -32.55 -12.82 -12.17
CA GLY A 55 -33.53 -13.15 -11.14
C GLY A 55 -33.26 -12.52 -9.78
N ASP A 56 -32.12 -11.86 -9.61
CA ASP A 56 -31.73 -11.13 -8.42
C ASP A 56 -31.70 -9.62 -8.71
N VAL A 57 -32.16 -8.80 -7.76
CA VAL A 57 -32.19 -7.33 -7.94
C VAL A 57 -30.89 -6.74 -7.39
N ASP A 58 -30.16 -6.00 -8.22
CA ASP A 58 -28.91 -5.32 -7.88
C ASP A 58 -27.77 -6.31 -7.46
N ASP A 59 -27.66 -7.47 -8.10
CA ASP A 59 -26.84 -8.63 -7.70
C ASP A 59 -25.43 -8.66 -8.35
N VAL A 60 -24.65 -7.72 -7.90
CA VAL A 60 -23.34 -7.50 -8.45
C VAL A 60 -22.35 -8.61 -8.04
N ARG A 61 -22.03 -9.57 -8.93
CA ARG A 61 -20.96 -10.58 -8.68
C ARG A 61 -19.61 -9.88 -8.39
N PRO A 62 -18.70 -10.46 -7.57
CA PRO A 62 -17.29 -10.08 -7.55
C PRO A 62 -16.66 -10.37 -8.91
N GLY A 63 -16.72 -9.38 -9.80
CA GLY A 63 -16.40 -9.52 -11.22
C GLY A 63 -17.43 -8.90 -12.17
N ASP A 64 -18.67 -8.66 -11.72
CA ASP A 64 -19.74 -7.97 -12.46
C ASP A 64 -20.22 -6.69 -11.75
N ALA A 65 -19.32 -6.05 -10.97
CA ALA A 65 -19.42 -4.74 -10.29
C ALA A 65 -20.33 -3.67 -10.95
N GLY A 66 -21.63 -3.69 -10.67
CA GLY A 66 -22.68 -2.78 -11.16
C GLY A 66 -23.37 -1.96 -10.05
N GLY A 67 -22.66 -1.63 -8.97
CA GLY A 67 -23.15 -0.79 -7.86
C GLY A 67 -23.43 -1.61 -6.58
N ALA A 68 -23.01 -1.29 -5.36
CA ALA A 68 -22.33 -0.13 -4.85
C ALA A 68 -21.04 0.15 -5.58
N LEU A 69 -20.76 1.44 -5.76
CA LEU A 69 -19.62 1.92 -6.51
C LEU A 69 -18.33 1.75 -5.70
N ALA A 70 -17.99 0.50 -5.35
CA ALA A 70 -16.60 0.08 -5.27
C ALA A 70 -15.99 0.48 -6.62
N ASP A 71 -15.02 1.38 -6.56
CA ASP A 71 -14.46 1.97 -7.75
C ASP A 71 -13.84 0.87 -8.64
N ALA A 72 -14.51 0.51 -9.74
CA ALA A 72 -14.05 -0.51 -10.69
C ALA A 72 -12.61 -0.25 -11.18
N PHE A 73 -12.17 1.02 -11.13
CA PHE A 73 -10.79 1.37 -11.38
C PHE A 73 -9.86 0.97 -10.23
N ALA A 74 -10.18 1.26 -8.97
CA ALA A 74 -9.45 0.81 -7.79
C ALA A 74 -9.33 -0.72 -7.72
N LEU A 75 -10.38 -1.47 -8.06
CA LEU A 75 -10.32 -2.94 -8.19
C LEU A 75 -9.28 -3.36 -9.24
N ARG A 76 -9.35 -2.75 -10.42
CA ARG A 76 -8.37 -3.02 -11.49
C ARG A 76 -6.93 -2.66 -11.09
N VAL A 77 -6.76 -1.58 -10.33
CA VAL A 77 -5.46 -1.18 -9.78
C VAL A 77 -4.97 -2.20 -8.75
N PHE A 78 -5.84 -2.65 -7.86
CA PHE A 78 -5.56 -3.68 -6.86
C PHE A 78 -5.12 -4.99 -7.51
N ASP A 79 -5.87 -5.48 -8.50
CA ASP A 79 -5.52 -6.69 -9.25
C ASP A 79 -4.16 -6.56 -9.94
N ALA A 80 -3.88 -5.39 -10.52
CA ALA A 80 -2.59 -5.13 -11.15
C ALA A 80 -1.44 -5.11 -10.15
N ILE A 81 -1.65 -4.62 -8.93
CA ILE A 81 -0.66 -4.67 -7.84
C ILE A 81 -0.41 -6.13 -7.47
N GLU A 82 -1.44 -6.92 -7.19
CA GLU A 82 -1.29 -8.33 -6.82
C GLU A 82 -0.60 -9.14 -7.91
N PHE A 83 -0.96 -8.94 -9.17
CA PHE A 83 -0.31 -9.63 -10.29
C PHE A 83 1.16 -9.21 -10.45
N GLY A 84 1.48 -7.94 -10.15
CA GLY A 84 2.86 -7.47 -10.03
C GLY A 84 3.60 -8.18 -8.88
N LEU A 85 2.99 -8.30 -7.70
CA LEU A 85 3.57 -9.01 -6.57
C LEU A 85 3.79 -10.50 -6.88
N GLU A 86 2.90 -11.15 -7.64
CA GLU A 86 3.12 -12.52 -8.12
C GLU A 86 4.39 -12.67 -8.96
N TRP A 87 4.67 -11.69 -9.83
CA TRP A 87 5.91 -11.68 -10.60
C TRP A 87 7.16 -11.62 -9.69
N LEU A 88 7.09 -10.85 -8.60
CA LEU A 88 8.14 -10.79 -7.57
C LEU A 88 8.22 -12.11 -6.78
N ARG A 89 7.08 -12.68 -6.35
CA ARG A 89 6.99 -13.97 -5.65
C ARG A 89 7.66 -15.08 -6.48
N ALA A 90 7.48 -15.08 -7.80
CA ALA A 90 8.08 -16.06 -8.71
C ALA A 90 9.61 -15.94 -8.85
N ARG A 91 10.18 -14.76 -8.58
CA ARG A 91 11.62 -14.46 -8.70
C ARG A 91 12.34 -14.37 -7.35
N ALA A 92 11.58 -14.38 -6.27
CA ALA A 92 12.07 -14.53 -4.90
C ALA A 92 12.25 -16.00 -4.49
N ARG A 93 12.32 -16.95 -5.44
CA ARG A 93 12.34 -18.38 -5.13
C ARG A 93 13.65 -18.83 -4.48
N GLY A 94 13.55 -19.19 -3.19
CA GLY A 94 14.21 -20.36 -2.61
C GLY A 94 14.92 -20.11 -1.28
N ALA A 95 14.40 -20.69 -0.19
CA ALA A 95 15.00 -20.75 1.15
C ALA A 95 16.32 -21.56 1.24
N GLY A 96 17.10 -21.57 0.17
CA GLY A 96 18.40 -22.25 0.05
C GLY A 96 19.30 -21.70 -1.05
N ASP A 97 18.86 -20.68 -1.81
CA ASP A 97 19.72 -19.98 -2.76
C ASP A 97 19.76 -18.50 -2.36
N ASN A 98 20.95 -18.01 -2.00
CA ASN A 98 21.20 -16.63 -1.58
C ASN A 98 21.06 -15.61 -2.75
N GLN A 99 20.23 -15.92 -3.76
CA GLN A 99 20.05 -15.12 -4.97
C GLN A 99 18.57 -14.89 -5.24
N LEU A 100 18.01 -13.83 -4.63
CA LEU A 100 16.87 -13.14 -5.25
C LEU A 100 17.27 -12.81 -6.70
N GLN A 101 16.46 -13.17 -7.70
CA GLN A 101 16.73 -12.79 -9.10
C GLN A 101 16.40 -11.32 -9.38
N ILE A 102 16.49 -10.49 -8.35
CA ILE A 102 16.31 -9.05 -8.35
C ILE A 102 17.65 -8.49 -7.90
N ASP A 103 18.11 -7.39 -8.50
CA ASP A 103 19.33 -6.70 -8.07
C ASP A 103 19.33 -6.57 -6.54
N GLY A 104 20.40 -7.03 -5.89
CA GLY A 104 20.43 -7.06 -4.43
C GLY A 104 20.29 -5.68 -3.80
N ASP A 105 20.62 -4.60 -4.53
CA ASP A 105 20.44 -3.23 -4.04
C ASP A 105 19.00 -2.72 -4.23
N LEU A 106 18.17 -3.41 -5.03
CA LEU A 106 16.72 -3.18 -5.16
C LEU A 106 15.89 -3.99 -4.16
N THR A 107 16.49 -5.00 -3.50
CA THR A 107 15.80 -5.83 -2.51
C THR A 107 15.01 -5.02 -1.48
N PRO A 108 15.52 -3.89 -0.92
CA PRO A 108 14.75 -3.14 0.06
C PRO A 108 13.45 -2.58 -0.49
N LEU A 109 13.49 -2.00 -1.70
CA LEU A 109 12.30 -1.45 -2.36
C LEU A 109 11.33 -2.54 -2.81
N ALA A 110 11.83 -3.71 -3.21
CA ALA A 110 10.98 -4.84 -3.56
C ALA A 110 10.23 -5.37 -2.33
N ALA A 111 10.88 -5.44 -1.16
CA ALA A 111 10.23 -5.82 0.09
C ALA A 111 9.22 -4.75 0.54
N LEU A 112 9.56 -3.48 0.34
CA LEU A 112 8.69 -2.35 0.63
C LEU A 112 7.40 -2.40 -0.21
N ALA A 113 7.48 -2.85 -1.47
CA ALA A 113 6.31 -3.03 -2.31
C ALA A 113 5.28 -4.02 -1.76
N PHE A 114 5.70 -5.05 -1.03
CA PHE A 114 4.77 -5.95 -0.33
C PHE A 114 4.08 -5.27 0.86
N LEU A 115 4.85 -4.50 1.65
CA LEU A 115 4.32 -3.82 2.84
C LEU A 115 3.39 -2.66 2.49
N GLU A 116 3.68 -1.97 1.39
CA GLU A 116 2.92 -0.80 0.94
C GLU A 116 1.79 -1.15 -0.03
N ALA A 117 1.68 -2.39 -0.47
CA ALA A 117 0.48 -2.82 -1.21
C ALA A 117 -0.76 -2.66 -0.32
N PRO A 118 -1.86 -2.13 -0.86
CA PRO A 118 -3.08 -1.90 -0.07
C PRO A 118 -3.66 -3.24 0.40
N ALA A 119 -4.26 -3.29 1.59
CA ALA A 119 -4.88 -4.51 2.11
C ALA A 119 -6.14 -4.92 1.32
N VAL A 120 -6.92 -3.91 0.94
CA VAL A 120 -8.16 -4.01 0.16
C VAL A 120 -8.13 -2.96 -0.96
N PRO A 121 -8.97 -3.05 -2.00
CA PRO A 121 -9.02 -2.05 -3.06
C PRO A 121 -9.20 -0.62 -2.53
N GLY A 122 -8.23 0.26 -2.78
CA GLY A 122 -8.25 1.65 -2.31
C GLY A 122 -7.95 1.86 -0.82
N GLY A 123 -7.78 0.79 -0.05
CA GLY A 123 -7.50 0.85 1.39
C GLY A 123 -6.02 1.15 1.74
N PRO A 124 -5.70 1.22 3.04
CA PRO A 124 -4.38 1.57 3.52
C PRO A 124 -3.36 0.45 3.24
N PRO A 125 -2.06 0.76 3.34
CA PRO A 125 -0.99 -0.24 3.28
C PRO A 125 -1.20 -1.41 4.24
N ARG A 126 -1.07 -2.66 3.75
CA ARG A 126 -1.27 -3.86 4.58
C ARG A 126 -0.26 -4.05 5.71
N GLY A 127 0.91 -3.39 5.63
CA GLY A 127 1.98 -3.56 6.62
C GLY A 127 2.51 -4.99 6.66
N TYR A 128 3.23 -5.37 7.71
CA TYR A 128 3.68 -6.75 7.91
C TYR A 128 2.55 -7.63 8.49
N ALA A 129 1.74 -7.08 9.40
CA ALA A 129 0.65 -7.77 10.07
C ALA A 129 -0.37 -8.33 9.07
N GLY A 130 -0.75 -7.54 8.06
CA GLY A 130 -1.68 -7.92 6.98
C GLY A 130 -1.06 -8.73 5.84
N LEU A 131 0.22 -9.15 5.92
CA LEU A 131 0.78 -10.06 4.92
C LEU A 131 0.30 -11.50 5.11
N SER A 132 0.15 -12.20 3.99
CA SER A 132 0.01 -13.66 3.98
C SER A 132 1.18 -14.34 4.70
N PRO A 133 1.01 -15.52 5.31
CA PRO A 133 2.10 -16.24 5.98
C PRO A 133 3.32 -16.46 5.08
N ALA A 134 3.10 -16.72 3.78
CA ALA A 134 4.17 -16.89 2.81
C ALA A 134 4.92 -15.58 2.53
N ASP A 135 4.20 -14.45 2.43
CA ASP A 135 4.81 -13.13 2.21
C ASP A 135 5.53 -12.62 3.46
N LYS A 136 5.05 -12.92 4.67
CA LYS A 136 5.76 -12.63 5.93
C LYS A 136 7.17 -13.24 5.93
N VAL A 137 7.27 -14.53 5.58
CA VAL A 137 8.56 -15.23 5.48
C VAL A 137 9.46 -14.60 4.41
N ARG A 138 8.87 -14.21 3.27
CA ARG A 138 9.61 -13.62 2.14
C ARG A 138 10.20 -12.25 2.46
N VAL A 139 9.38 -11.34 2.99
CA VAL A 139 9.84 -10.01 3.40
C VAL A 139 10.89 -10.13 4.50
N TRP A 140 10.69 -11.02 5.48
CA TRP A 140 11.69 -11.29 6.52
C TRP A 140 13.03 -11.78 5.94
N GLN A 141 13.02 -12.68 4.95
CA GLN A 141 14.24 -13.12 4.26
C GLN A 141 14.93 -11.98 3.49
N MET A 142 14.16 -11.11 2.83
CA MET A 142 14.68 -9.95 2.10
C MET A 142 15.35 -8.94 3.03
N ILE A 143 14.77 -8.70 4.21
CA ILE A 143 15.38 -7.87 5.26
C ILE A 143 16.70 -8.48 5.71
N ARG A 144 16.72 -9.77 6.07
CA ARG A 144 17.96 -10.44 6.53
C ARG A 144 19.06 -10.44 5.48
N TYR A 145 18.69 -10.65 4.21
CA TYR A 145 19.62 -10.52 3.09
C TYR A 145 20.22 -9.11 3.01
N THR A 146 19.39 -8.08 3.19
CA THR A 146 19.84 -6.69 3.15
C THR A 146 20.76 -6.36 4.33
N VAL A 147 20.46 -6.82 5.55
CA VAL A 147 21.34 -6.66 6.73
C VAL A 147 22.75 -7.18 6.44
N GLN A 148 22.87 -8.34 5.77
CA GLN A 148 24.19 -8.90 5.45
C GLN A 148 24.98 -8.06 4.44
N ARG A 149 24.32 -7.22 3.64
CA ARG A 149 24.95 -6.41 2.58
C ARG A 149 25.09 -4.94 2.94
N ASP A 150 24.31 -4.44 3.88
CA ASP A 150 24.39 -3.06 4.34
C ASP A 150 25.40 -2.95 5.48
N ASP A 151 26.55 -2.34 5.19
CA ASP A 151 27.62 -2.11 6.17
C ASP A 151 27.15 -1.19 7.32
N PRO A 152 26.45 -0.06 7.08
CA PRO A 152 25.92 0.78 8.16
C PRO A 152 25.07 0.01 9.17
N CYS A 153 24.11 -0.79 8.71
CA CYS A 153 23.27 -1.59 9.60
C CYS A 153 24.08 -2.47 10.58
N ARG A 154 25.15 -3.11 10.09
CA ARG A 154 25.98 -4.05 10.88
C ARG A 154 27.06 -3.37 11.71
N LEU A 155 27.63 -2.27 11.20
CA LEU A 155 28.87 -1.68 11.72
C LEU A 155 28.66 -0.26 12.29
N GLY A 156 27.45 0.28 12.24
CA GLY A 156 27.16 1.66 12.62
C GLY A 156 28.04 2.64 11.84
N ARG A 157 28.63 3.61 12.56
CA ARG A 157 29.56 4.61 11.98
C ARG A 157 30.74 4.02 11.20
N ALA A 158 31.19 2.82 11.53
CA ALA A 158 32.30 2.19 10.81
C ALA A 158 31.89 1.65 9.43
N GLY A 159 30.59 1.50 9.16
CA GLY A 159 30.07 1.08 7.87
C GLY A 159 29.87 2.26 6.94
N VAL A 160 30.52 2.22 5.77
CA VAL A 160 30.35 3.26 4.73
C VAL A 160 29.01 3.04 4.03
N PRO A 161 28.14 4.06 3.96
CA PRO A 161 26.83 3.90 3.36
C PRO A 161 26.91 3.81 1.83
N TYR A 162 26.20 2.84 1.26
CA TYR A 162 25.79 2.89 -0.14
C TYR A 162 24.40 3.51 -0.18
N THR A 163 24.35 4.83 -0.30
CA THR A 163 23.19 5.69 0.03
C THR A 163 21.87 5.26 -0.60
N TYR A 164 21.91 4.71 -1.81
CA TYR A 164 20.73 4.12 -2.45
C TYR A 164 20.15 2.94 -1.66
N ARG A 165 20.98 1.96 -1.29
CA ARG A 165 20.57 0.78 -0.51
C ARG A 165 20.30 1.17 0.94
N THR A 166 21.21 1.93 1.54
CA THR A 166 21.13 2.36 2.93
C THR A 166 19.83 3.15 3.15
N GLY A 167 19.55 4.17 2.33
CA GLY A 167 18.32 4.95 2.43
C GLY A 167 17.04 4.16 2.20
N SER A 168 16.99 3.33 1.14
CA SER A 168 15.82 2.47 0.89
C SER A 168 15.63 1.38 1.94
N PHE A 169 16.70 0.97 2.64
CA PHE A 169 16.60 0.05 3.74
C PHE A 169 16.04 0.71 5.01
N GLY A 170 16.39 1.97 5.28
CA GLY A 170 15.75 2.76 6.34
C GLY A 170 14.25 2.92 6.12
N MET A 171 13.85 3.21 4.88
CA MET A 171 12.45 3.24 4.44
C MET A 171 11.73 1.89 4.70
N LEU A 172 12.36 0.78 4.32
CA LEU A 172 11.83 -0.57 4.55
C LEU A 172 11.65 -0.88 6.04
N LEU A 173 12.67 -0.62 6.87
CA LEU A 173 12.62 -0.91 8.29
C LEU A 173 11.59 -0.05 9.02
N GLY A 174 11.44 1.22 8.63
CA GLY A 174 10.37 2.08 9.13
C GLY A 174 8.97 1.53 8.78
N ALA A 175 8.76 1.11 7.53
CA ALA A 175 7.50 0.47 7.12
C ALA A 175 7.26 -0.88 7.82
N TRP A 176 8.31 -1.67 8.03
CA TRP A 176 8.28 -2.96 8.71
C TRP A 176 7.85 -2.82 10.16
N LEU A 177 8.53 -1.97 10.93
CA LEU A 177 8.24 -1.74 12.35
C LEU A 177 6.84 -1.16 12.53
N ARG A 178 6.48 -0.14 11.75
CA ARG A 178 5.14 0.46 11.77
C ARG A 178 4.05 -0.56 11.42
N GLY A 179 4.32 -1.43 10.45
CA GLY A 179 3.38 -2.45 10.00
C GLY A 179 3.31 -3.70 10.90
N GLY A 180 3.85 -3.68 12.13
CA GLY A 180 3.79 -4.81 13.07
C GLY A 180 4.87 -5.89 12.86
N GLY A 181 5.93 -5.58 12.13
CA GLY A 181 7.07 -6.47 11.92
C GLY A 181 7.89 -6.70 13.20
N PRO A 182 8.33 -7.93 13.50
CA PRO A 182 9.10 -8.20 14.71
C PRO A 182 10.46 -7.48 14.68
N ASP A 183 10.86 -6.93 15.84
CA ASP A 183 12.18 -6.30 16.01
C ASP A 183 13.31 -7.33 15.93
N ASP A 184 13.09 -8.54 16.46
CA ASP A 184 14.03 -9.65 16.36
C ASP A 184 14.04 -10.24 14.94
N LEU A 185 15.15 -10.02 14.24
CA LEU A 185 15.40 -10.52 12.89
C LEU A 185 16.09 -11.90 12.88
N GLY A 186 16.35 -12.50 14.04
CA GLY A 186 17.16 -13.71 14.17
C GLY A 186 18.60 -13.48 13.66
N LEU A 187 19.15 -12.30 13.93
CA LEU A 187 20.49 -11.83 13.56
C LEU A 187 21.15 -11.13 14.76
N GLU A 188 22.43 -10.76 14.63
CA GLU A 188 23.16 -10.03 15.69
C GLU A 188 22.61 -8.61 15.94
N VAL A 189 21.94 -8.02 14.95
CA VAL A 189 21.29 -6.70 15.04
C VAL A 189 19.78 -6.85 14.90
N THR A 190 19.02 -6.14 15.74
CA THR A 190 17.57 -6.03 15.61
C THR A 190 17.18 -5.00 14.54
N ALA A 191 15.92 -4.96 14.14
CA ALA A 191 15.42 -3.98 13.16
C ALA A 191 15.63 -2.54 13.64
N THR A 192 15.28 -2.24 14.89
CA THR A 192 15.43 -0.92 15.51
C THR A 192 16.91 -0.55 15.67
N GLN A 193 17.77 -1.49 16.09
CA GLN A 193 19.21 -1.23 16.19
C GLN A 193 19.83 -0.96 14.82
N CYS A 194 19.44 -1.72 13.80
CA CYS A 194 19.88 -1.52 12.43
C CYS A 194 19.46 -0.13 11.90
N LEU A 195 18.21 0.29 12.16
CA LEU A 195 17.69 1.60 11.79
C LEU A 195 18.46 2.74 12.47
N ALA A 196 18.78 2.59 13.75
CA ALA A 196 19.62 3.54 14.49
C ALA A 196 21.05 3.62 13.94
N ASN A 197 21.67 2.46 13.67
CA ASN A 197 23.02 2.38 13.10
C ASN A 197 23.11 3.03 11.72
N LEU A 198 22.08 2.84 10.89
CA LEU A 198 21.95 3.42 9.56
C LEU A 198 21.89 4.95 9.63
N ALA A 199 20.99 5.47 10.47
CA ALA A 199 20.83 6.91 10.65
C ALA A 199 22.11 7.55 11.20
N GLU A 200 22.72 6.92 12.20
CA GLU A 200 23.99 7.35 12.77
C GLU A 200 25.10 7.39 11.72
N SER A 201 25.23 6.35 10.89
CA SER A 201 26.23 6.32 9.81
C SER A 201 26.01 7.42 8.77
N LEU A 202 24.77 7.63 8.32
CA LEU A 202 24.44 8.67 7.36
C LEU A 202 24.76 10.07 7.90
N LEU A 203 24.30 10.39 9.11
CA LEU A 203 24.57 11.68 9.75
C LEU A 203 26.06 11.90 9.97
N TRP A 204 26.76 10.89 10.46
CA TRP A 204 28.20 10.95 10.72
C TRP A 204 29.01 11.24 9.46
N HIS A 205 28.75 10.48 8.39
CA HIS A 205 29.44 10.65 7.12
C HIS A 205 29.05 11.96 6.42
N GLN A 206 27.91 12.59 6.76
CA GLN A 206 27.55 13.94 6.29
C GLN A 206 28.44 15.07 6.86
N GLY A 207 29.44 14.73 7.66
CA GLY A 207 30.48 15.64 8.17
C GLY A 207 31.86 14.98 8.27
N HIS A 208 32.08 13.81 7.68
CA HIS A 208 33.35 13.10 7.78
C HIS A 208 33.70 12.38 6.47
N TYR A 209 34.97 12.48 6.06
CA TYR A 209 35.45 11.78 4.87
C TYR A 209 36.06 10.42 5.26
N PRO A 210 35.65 9.29 4.65
CA PRO A 210 36.03 7.94 5.10
C PRO A 210 37.51 7.57 4.89
N ALA A 211 38.34 8.46 4.34
CA ALA A 211 39.76 8.20 4.11
C ALA A 211 40.66 8.50 5.32
N ASP A 212 40.14 9.04 6.43
CA ASP A 212 40.93 9.24 7.66
C ASP A 212 40.41 8.37 8.83
N PRO A 213 41.09 7.26 9.14
CA PRO A 213 40.76 6.41 10.28
C PRO A 213 40.88 7.13 11.64
N ALA A 214 41.61 8.25 11.72
CA ALA A 214 41.74 9.03 12.95
C ALA A 214 40.46 9.81 13.31
N LEU A 215 39.57 10.01 12.33
CA LEU A 215 38.28 10.68 12.53
C LEU A 215 37.18 9.73 13.02
N LEU A 216 37.35 8.40 13.01
CA LEU A 216 36.33 7.42 13.44
C LEU A 216 36.11 7.36 14.96
N ALA A 217 36.96 8.01 15.76
CA ALA A 217 36.71 8.22 17.18
C ALA A 217 35.86 9.49 17.33
N ALA A 218 34.57 9.33 17.56
CA ALA A 218 33.73 10.42 18.06
C ALA A 218 34.43 11.04 19.27
N GLN A 219 34.81 12.31 19.19
CA GLN A 219 35.27 13.02 20.37
C GLN A 219 34.02 13.57 21.06
N ASP A 220 33.96 13.38 22.38
CA ASP A 220 32.99 14.09 23.20
C ASP A 220 33.17 15.59 22.99
N GLU A 221 32.08 16.36 23.05
CA GLU A 221 32.17 17.81 22.98
C GLU A 221 33.12 18.35 24.08
N VAL A 222 33.92 19.34 23.72
CA VAL A 222 34.87 20.03 24.61
C VAL A 222 34.65 21.52 24.40
N CYS A 223 34.52 22.32 25.47
CA CYS A 223 34.34 23.78 25.43
C CYS A 223 35.48 24.53 24.70
N ASP A 224 35.59 24.38 23.39
CA ASP A 224 36.62 24.98 22.55
C ASP A 224 36.01 25.74 21.35
N GLY A 225 34.68 25.72 21.22
CA GLY A 225 33.96 26.41 20.16
C GLY A 225 34.05 25.71 18.81
N LEU A 226 34.47 24.43 18.78
CA LEU A 226 34.46 23.55 17.62
C LEU A 226 33.31 22.53 17.73
N ASP A 227 32.91 21.95 16.60
CA ASP A 227 31.93 20.87 16.52
C ASP A 227 32.69 19.53 16.62
N ASN A 228 33.01 19.05 17.82
CA ASN A 228 33.97 17.93 17.97
C ASN A 228 33.37 16.57 17.59
N ASN A 229 32.06 16.45 17.62
CA ASN A 229 31.32 15.28 17.16
C ASN A 229 30.68 15.46 15.77
N CYS A 230 30.83 16.64 15.17
CA CYS A 230 30.42 17.00 13.80
C CYS A 230 28.92 16.93 13.54
N ASN A 231 28.09 17.05 14.59
CA ASN A 231 26.63 16.97 14.52
C ASN A 231 25.95 18.31 14.18
N GLY A 232 26.73 19.37 13.94
CA GLY A 232 26.25 20.69 13.57
C GLY A 232 25.95 21.64 14.73
N GLN A 233 26.17 21.18 15.96
CA GLN A 233 26.09 21.96 17.19
C GLN A 233 27.50 22.08 17.78
N TRP A 234 27.72 23.10 18.61
CA TRP A 234 29.03 23.35 19.22
C TRP A 234 28.86 23.29 20.72
N ASP A 235 29.72 22.52 21.38
CA ASP A 235 29.78 22.44 22.84
C ASP A 235 28.42 22.02 23.45
N GLU A 236 27.56 21.28 22.73
CA GLU A 236 26.23 20.94 23.22
C GLU A 236 26.29 19.90 24.35
N GLY A 237 25.39 20.05 25.32
CA GLY A 237 25.40 19.23 26.53
C GLY A 237 26.47 19.62 27.56
N LEU A 238 27.26 20.69 27.33
CA LEU A 238 28.25 21.21 28.28
C LEU A 238 27.71 22.46 29.02
N GLU A 239 27.63 22.41 30.34
CA GLU A 239 27.26 23.57 31.16
C GLU A 239 28.47 24.50 31.41
N GLY A 240 28.30 25.81 31.17
CA GLY A 240 29.26 26.83 31.60
C GLY A 240 30.41 27.14 30.63
N CYS A 241 30.31 26.78 29.35
CA CYS A 241 31.33 27.15 28.36
C CYS A 241 31.32 28.66 28.08
N GLU A 242 32.48 29.33 28.20
CA GLU A 242 32.71 30.67 27.66
C GLU A 242 33.21 30.56 26.22
N ILE A 243 32.33 30.80 25.25
CA ILE A 243 32.66 30.69 23.82
C ILE A 243 33.60 31.85 23.41
N PRO A 244 34.81 31.58 22.87
CA PRO A 244 35.70 32.63 22.37
C PRO A 244 35.10 33.38 21.15
N PRO A 245 35.45 34.66 20.93
CA PRO A 245 34.93 35.44 19.80
C PRO A 245 35.43 34.93 18.44
N ARG A 246 34.51 34.77 17.49
CA ARG A 246 34.71 34.12 16.18
C ARG A 246 35.75 34.79 15.28
N PRO A 247 36.48 34.02 14.44
CA PRO A 247 37.07 34.54 13.20
C PRO A 247 35.96 34.97 12.22
N ALA A 248 36.19 36.05 11.48
CA ALA A 248 35.17 36.66 10.61
C ALA A 248 34.90 35.89 9.31
N GLU A 249 35.71 34.90 8.95
CA GLU A 249 35.65 34.20 7.65
C GLU A 249 36.04 32.72 7.79
N GLY A 250 35.11 31.81 7.49
CA GLY A 250 35.29 30.35 7.55
C GLY A 250 33.98 29.63 7.91
N ASN A 251 33.74 28.42 7.39
CA ASN A 251 32.68 27.54 7.90
C ASN A 251 33.26 26.80 9.12
N PRO A 252 32.87 27.14 10.36
CA PRO A 252 33.49 26.58 11.57
C PRO A 252 33.30 25.06 11.69
N LEU A 253 32.22 24.54 11.09
CA LEU A 253 31.96 23.11 10.99
C LEU A 253 33.06 22.37 10.21
N ALA A 254 33.78 23.04 9.31
CA ALA A 254 34.75 22.41 8.42
C ALA A 254 36.18 22.34 9.00
N GLU A 255 36.46 23.01 10.11
CA GLU A 255 37.85 23.14 10.59
C GLU A 255 38.38 21.84 11.22
N ASN A 256 37.51 21.01 11.80
CA ASN A 256 37.81 19.69 12.36
C ASN A 256 36.99 18.54 11.74
N CYS A 257 35.89 18.81 11.03
CA CYS A 257 34.98 17.80 10.46
C CYS A 257 35.06 17.69 8.92
N GLY A 258 36.28 17.63 8.38
CA GLY A 258 36.48 17.47 6.93
C GLY A 258 36.08 18.69 6.07
N PRO A 259 36.14 18.60 4.73
CA PRO A 259 36.03 19.75 3.86
C PRO A 259 34.66 20.43 3.94
N ALA A 260 34.65 21.78 3.92
CA ALA A 260 33.45 22.62 4.00
C ALA A 260 32.37 22.26 2.96
N GLU A 261 32.79 21.64 1.87
CA GLU A 261 31.94 21.18 0.77
C GLU A 261 30.98 20.04 1.16
N ASN A 262 31.33 19.23 2.18
CA ASN A 262 30.51 18.15 2.72
C ASN A 262 29.32 18.67 3.54
N PHE A 263 29.37 19.91 4.04
CA PHE A 263 28.31 20.50 4.85
C PHE A 263 27.13 20.99 4.03
N ARG A 264 27.16 20.81 2.71
CA ARG A 264 26.05 21.17 1.85
C ARG A 264 24.86 20.23 1.93
N GLY A 265 25.00 19.02 2.47
CA GLY A 265 23.91 18.04 2.59
C GLY A 265 23.79 17.03 1.44
N GLY A 266 24.53 17.23 0.35
CA GLY A 266 24.40 16.38 -0.84
C GLY A 266 25.18 15.07 -0.78
N TRP A 267 24.63 14.06 -1.43
CA TRP A 267 25.22 12.72 -1.53
C TRP A 267 25.44 12.26 -2.97
N ASN A 268 26.50 11.49 -3.15
CA ASN A 268 26.61 10.49 -4.20
C ASN A 268 26.42 9.09 -3.59
N TYR A 269 26.55 8.04 -4.40
CA TYR A 269 26.31 6.66 -3.96
C TYR A 269 27.10 6.23 -2.71
N ASN A 270 28.34 6.69 -2.52
CA ASN A 270 29.23 6.20 -1.46
C ASN A 270 29.82 7.29 -0.55
N GLN A 271 29.45 8.56 -0.77
CA GLN A 271 30.08 9.68 -0.06
C GLN A 271 29.27 10.97 -0.19
N PRO A 272 29.38 11.89 0.78
CA PRO A 272 28.89 13.26 0.62
C PRO A 272 29.66 13.98 -0.50
N ALA A 273 29.02 14.93 -1.17
CA ALA A 273 29.65 15.66 -2.27
C ALA A 273 29.02 17.03 -2.57
N ILE A 274 29.85 17.96 -3.06
CA ILE A 274 29.41 19.24 -3.63
C ILE A 274 28.57 19.05 -4.88
N ASP A 275 29.01 18.16 -5.76
CA ASP A 275 28.41 17.86 -7.03
C ASP A 275 27.41 16.71 -6.85
N ALA A 276 26.68 16.70 -5.73
CA ALA A 276 25.84 15.57 -5.37
C ALA A 276 24.77 15.23 -6.40
N ASP A 277 24.43 13.96 -6.40
CA ASP A 277 23.39 13.34 -7.19
C ASP A 277 22.05 13.47 -6.44
N MET A 278 21.09 14.13 -7.07
CA MET A 278 19.75 14.33 -6.48
C MET A 278 19.06 13.00 -6.17
N SER A 279 19.25 11.99 -7.03
CA SER A 279 18.57 10.71 -6.89
C SER A 279 19.06 9.89 -5.71
N THR A 280 20.33 10.02 -5.32
CA THR A 280 20.85 9.39 -4.09
C THR A 280 20.59 10.22 -2.85
N THR A 281 20.62 11.56 -2.98
CA THR A 281 20.35 12.48 -1.87
C THR A 281 18.94 12.27 -1.32
N VAL A 282 17.92 12.06 -2.17
CA VAL A 282 16.56 11.81 -1.67
C VAL A 282 16.44 10.52 -0.87
N PHE A 283 17.15 9.44 -1.23
CA PHE A 283 17.08 8.20 -0.44
C PHE A 283 17.67 8.40 0.95
N VAL A 284 18.66 9.29 1.10
CA VAL A 284 19.15 9.69 2.43
C VAL A 284 18.07 10.45 3.19
N VAL A 285 17.38 11.41 2.56
CA VAL A 285 16.23 12.10 3.18
C VAL A 285 15.19 11.08 3.64
N SER A 286 14.71 10.24 2.73
CA SER A 286 13.65 9.27 3.02
C SER A 286 14.04 8.23 4.05
N GLY A 287 15.27 7.72 4.01
CA GLY A 287 15.77 6.78 5.02
C GLY A 287 15.86 7.40 6.41
N LEU A 288 16.36 8.64 6.51
CA LEU A 288 16.44 9.34 7.79
C LEU A 288 15.07 9.75 8.33
N MET A 289 14.16 10.18 7.46
CA MET A 289 12.79 10.54 7.87
C MET A 289 12.00 9.31 8.30
N ALA A 290 12.08 8.19 7.58
CA ALA A 290 11.50 6.93 8.05
C ALA A 290 12.12 6.46 9.38
N ALA A 291 13.43 6.66 9.57
CA ALA A 291 14.10 6.33 10.83
C ALA A 291 13.66 7.21 11.99
N SER A 292 13.30 8.46 11.74
CA SER A 292 13.00 9.46 12.78
C SER A 292 11.81 9.13 13.67
N GLU A 293 10.88 8.32 13.17
CA GLU A 293 9.73 7.80 13.92
C GLU A 293 10.16 6.90 15.09
N PHE A 294 11.22 6.12 14.91
CA PHE A 294 11.71 5.15 15.88
C PHE A 294 13.02 5.57 16.57
N VAL A 295 13.76 6.47 15.92
CA VAL A 295 15.08 6.93 16.34
C VAL A 295 15.05 8.46 16.39
N PRO A 296 14.78 9.07 17.57
CA PRO A 296 14.61 10.51 17.68
C PRO A 296 15.80 11.36 17.19
N THR A 297 17.00 10.79 17.20
CA THR A 297 18.22 11.47 16.72
C THR A 297 18.39 11.43 15.20
N ALA A 298 17.60 10.62 14.48
CA ALA A 298 17.71 10.48 13.03
C ALA A 298 17.21 11.74 12.30
N ALA A 299 16.21 12.43 12.83
CA ALA A 299 15.80 13.76 12.37
C ALA A 299 16.28 14.85 13.31
N ASN A 300 17.07 15.81 12.80
CA ASN A 300 17.51 16.95 13.59
C ASN A 300 17.61 18.24 12.73
N PRO A 301 17.58 19.43 13.35
CA PRO A 301 17.57 20.70 12.62
C PRO A 301 18.80 20.95 11.75
N ASP A 302 19.97 20.42 12.14
CA ASP A 302 21.19 20.57 11.33
C ASP A 302 21.10 19.75 10.05
N MET A 303 20.73 18.48 10.16
CA MET A 303 20.49 17.62 9.00
C MET A 303 19.46 18.24 8.05
N ALA A 304 18.33 18.71 8.58
CA ALA A 304 17.31 19.37 7.78
C ALA A 304 17.86 20.63 7.07
N ARG A 305 18.64 21.46 7.78
CA ARG A 305 19.31 22.64 7.21
C ARG A 305 20.29 22.26 6.10
N ARG A 306 21.13 21.24 6.31
CA ARG A 306 22.10 20.79 5.30
C ARG A 306 21.36 20.27 4.07
N LEU A 307 20.41 19.36 4.23
CA LEU A 307 19.68 18.80 3.09
C LEU A 307 18.88 19.87 2.33
N THR A 308 18.15 20.75 3.03
CA THR A 308 17.44 21.85 2.38
C THR A 308 18.37 22.82 1.64
N ASN A 309 19.58 23.05 2.16
CA ASN A 309 20.61 23.80 1.43
C ASN A 309 20.99 23.08 0.14
N GLN A 310 21.24 21.76 0.17
CA GLN A 310 21.53 21.01 -1.05
C GLN A 310 20.40 21.12 -2.08
N LEU A 311 19.15 20.91 -1.65
CA LEU A 311 17.99 20.95 -2.53
C LEU A 311 17.85 22.33 -3.21
N ALA A 312 18.11 23.41 -2.48
CA ALA A 312 18.10 24.76 -3.02
C ALA A 312 19.21 24.99 -4.06
N TRP A 313 20.39 24.40 -3.88
CA TRP A 313 21.50 24.47 -4.84
C TRP A 313 21.28 23.63 -6.11
N GLN A 314 20.41 22.64 -6.02
CA GLN A 314 19.96 21.84 -7.15
C GLN A 314 18.68 22.37 -7.80
N THR A 315 18.16 23.50 -7.34
CA THR A 315 16.99 24.17 -7.93
C THR A 315 17.43 25.44 -8.65
N GLN A 316 17.08 25.59 -9.93
CA GLN A 316 17.35 26.82 -10.67
C GLN A 316 16.28 27.88 -10.42
N ALA A 317 16.67 29.16 -10.36
CA ALA A 317 15.76 30.25 -10.00
C ALA A 317 14.79 30.66 -11.12
N GLU A 318 15.09 30.30 -12.37
CA GLU A 318 14.35 30.74 -13.55
C GLU A 318 12.93 30.17 -13.61
N ASP A 319 12.80 28.86 -13.47
CA ASP A 319 11.54 28.12 -13.62
C ASP A 319 11.26 27.18 -12.44
N GLY A 320 12.18 27.06 -11.47
CA GLY A 320 12.06 26.12 -10.37
C GLY A 320 12.40 24.68 -10.72
N ALA A 321 12.99 24.41 -11.89
CA ALA A 321 13.43 23.06 -12.22
C ALA A 321 14.58 22.62 -11.32
N SER A 322 14.53 21.37 -10.85
CA SER A 322 15.69 20.75 -10.21
C SER A 322 16.51 19.93 -11.21
N GLY A 323 17.83 19.98 -11.04
CA GLY A 323 18.78 19.26 -11.88
C GLY A 323 19.36 18.04 -11.17
N TYR A 324 19.85 17.11 -11.98
CA TYR A 324 20.55 15.91 -11.50
C TYR A 324 21.81 16.28 -10.67
N ARG A 325 22.49 17.37 -11.04
CA ARG A 325 23.63 17.95 -10.30
C ARG A 325 23.37 19.43 -10.02
N PRO A 326 23.94 19.98 -8.92
CA PRO A 326 23.76 21.38 -8.57
C PRO A 326 24.41 22.34 -9.56
N GLY A 327 23.91 23.58 -9.53
CA GLY A 327 24.51 24.71 -10.23
C GLY A 327 25.77 25.22 -9.55
N ALA A 328 26.50 26.12 -10.22
CA ALA A 328 27.71 26.74 -9.67
C ALA A 328 27.44 27.62 -8.41
N ALA A 329 26.18 28.08 -8.25
CA ALA A 329 25.68 28.82 -7.11
C ALA A 329 24.18 28.46 -6.89
N ALA A 330 23.64 28.75 -5.71
CA ALA A 330 22.19 28.62 -5.48
C ALA A 330 21.39 29.43 -6.52
N GLY A 331 20.37 28.79 -7.12
CA GLY A 331 19.55 29.40 -8.17
C GLY A 331 20.22 29.53 -9.55
N ALA A 332 21.48 29.10 -9.71
CA ALA A 332 22.14 29.07 -11.02
C ALA A 332 21.59 27.95 -11.92
N ALA A 333 22.00 27.95 -13.19
CA ALA A 333 21.68 26.86 -14.11
C ALA A 333 22.24 25.52 -13.57
N VAL A 334 21.36 24.54 -13.48
CA VAL A 334 21.65 23.19 -12.97
C VAL A 334 21.91 22.23 -14.13
N GLN A 335 22.55 21.09 -13.86
CA GLN A 335 22.78 20.10 -14.92
C GLN A 335 21.54 19.25 -15.15
N ASN A 336 21.10 19.19 -16.42
CA ASN A 336 19.94 18.42 -16.86
C ASN A 336 18.70 18.67 -15.96
N PRO A 337 18.14 19.89 -15.94
CA PRO A 337 16.88 20.15 -15.27
C PRO A 337 15.77 19.24 -15.87
N SER A 338 14.98 18.59 -15.01
CA SER A 338 13.93 17.68 -15.50
C SER A 338 12.74 17.51 -14.57
N PHE A 339 11.67 16.94 -15.12
CA PHE A 339 10.47 16.59 -14.36
C PHE A 339 10.81 15.63 -13.20
N GLN A 340 11.58 14.57 -13.47
CA GLN A 340 11.92 13.55 -12.47
C GLN A 340 12.74 14.13 -11.31
N MET A 341 13.77 14.94 -11.59
CA MET A 341 14.60 15.54 -10.54
C MET A 341 13.83 16.59 -9.74
N THR A 342 12.93 17.33 -10.40
CA THR A 342 12.05 18.30 -9.72
C THR A 342 11.06 17.57 -8.81
N ALA A 343 10.44 16.49 -9.27
CA ALA A 343 9.52 15.67 -8.48
C ALA A 343 10.22 15.11 -7.23
N VAL A 344 11.36 14.46 -7.42
CA VAL A 344 12.19 13.95 -6.32
C VAL A 344 12.54 15.04 -5.31
N SER A 345 12.99 16.20 -5.80
CA SER A 345 13.35 17.32 -4.95
C SER A 345 12.15 17.87 -4.18
N THR A 346 10.97 17.94 -4.82
CA THR A 346 9.72 18.40 -4.20
C THR A 346 9.33 17.47 -3.06
N TRP A 347 9.36 16.16 -3.30
CA TRP A 347 9.07 15.17 -2.27
C TRP A 347 10.07 15.24 -1.11
N ALA A 348 11.36 15.48 -1.38
CA ALA A 348 12.38 15.68 -0.34
C ALA A 348 12.10 16.94 0.51
N TRP A 349 11.69 18.05 -0.11
CA TRP A 349 11.28 19.26 0.62
C TRP A 349 10.10 18.97 1.56
N ARG A 350 9.11 18.23 1.09
CA ARG A 350 7.95 17.84 1.90
C ARG A 350 8.35 17.00 3.09
N GLN A 351 9.16 15.96 2.88
CA GLN A 351 9.65 15.09 3.95
C GLN A 351 10.44 15.86 5.03
N LEU A 352 11.06 16.98 4.67
CA LEU A 352 11.80 17.85 5.59
C LEU A 352 10.89 18.88 6.30
N GLY A 353 9.57 18.73 6.21
CA GLY A 353 8.59 19.59 6.88
C GLY A 353 8.37 20.95 6.22
N VAL A 354 8.77 21.13 4.95
CA VAL A 354 8.56 22.39 4.24
C VAL A 354 7.17 22.39 3.60
N PRO A 355 6.26 23.31 3.96
CA PRO A 355 4.87 23.28 3.52
C PRO A 355 4.74 23.53 2.01
N CYS A 356 3.64 23.09 1.42
CA CYS A 356 3.43 23.22 -0.02
C CYS A 356 3.29 24.66 -0.47
N SER A 357 2.71 25.53 0.35
CA SER A 357 2.65 26.98 0.11
C SER A 357 4.01 27.69 0.13
N ASP A 358 5.09 27.04 0.59
CA ASP A 358 6.44 27.63 0.56
C ASP A 358 6.82 28.03 -0.88
N PRO A 359 7.33 29.25 -1.11
CA PRO A 359 7.67 29.72 -2.46
C PRO A 359 8.60 28.79 -3.25
N ARG A 360 9.48 28.05 -2.56
CA ARG A 360 10.41 27.09 -3.17
C ARG A 360 9.66 25.86 -3.68
N VAL A 361 8.77 25.29 -2.86
CA VAL A 361 7.92 24.16 -3.25
C VAL A 361 6.93 24.58 -4.33
N GLN A 362 6.33 25.77 -4.21
CA GLN A 362 5.46 26.33 -5.25
C GLN A 362 6.17 26.55 -6.59
N ALA A 363 7.46 26.90 -6.60
CA ALA A 363 8.24 26.98 -7.83
C ALA A 363 8.33 25.60 -8.51
N HIS A 364 8.62 24.55 -7.72
CA HIS A 364 8.64 23.18 -8.22
C HIS A 364 7.27 22.73 -8.73
N LEU A 365 6.19 22.95 -7.98
CA LEU A 365 4.84 22.52 -8.37
C LEU A 365 4.37 23.22 -9.66
N ARG A 366 4.71 24.50 -9.86
CA ARG A 366 4.46 25.19 -11.14
C ARG A 366 5.23 24.57 -12.29
N TYR A 367 6.50 24.23 -12.08
CA TYR A 367 7.32 23.53 -13.08
C TYR A 367 6.74 22.16 -13.42
N LEU A 368 6.42 21.35 -12.40
CA LEU A 368 5.84 20.03 -12.56
C LEU A 368 4.52 20.11 -13.32
N ARG A 369 3.62 21.02 -12.94
CA ARG A 369 2.33 21.19 -13.63
C ARG A 369 2.52 21.63 -15.09
N ALA A 370 3.48 22.51 -15.37
CA ALA A 370 3.77 22.96 -16.74
C ALA A 370 4.38 21.87 -17.63
N ASN A 371 5.00 20.85 -17.03
CA ASN A 371 5.69 19.76 -17.72
C ASN A 371 5.07 18.39 -17.42
N TYR A 372 3.81 18.37 -16.94
CA TYR A 372 3.16 17.15 -16.51
C TYR A 372 2.78 16.29 -17.72
N GLU A 373 3.42 15.12 -17.82
CA GLU A 373 3.11 14.11 -18.84
C GLU A 373 3.03 12.72 -18.21
N TYR A 374 1.83 12.17 -18.15
CA TYR A 374 1.62 10.85 -17.58
C TYR A 374 2.07 9.71 -18.50
N VAL A 375 2.40 9.92 -19.79
CA VAL A 375 2.86 8.84 -20.71
C VAL A 375 4.38 8.83 -20.88
N GLY A 376 5.01 10.00 -20.89
CA GLY A 376 6.35 10.14 -21.45
C GLY A 376 7.41 10.61 -20.48
N MET A 377 7.02 11.30 -19.39
CA MET A 377 7.87 12.07 -18.47
C MET A 377 9.27 12.28 -19.04
N ALA A 378 9.46 13.26 -19.94
CA ALA A 378 10.65 13.36 -20.79
C ALA A 378 11.96 12.96 -20.05
N PRO A 379 12.67 11.89 -20.49
CA PRO A 379 13.85 11.41 -19.79
C PRO A 379 14.95 12.47 -19.77
N LEU A 380 15.72 12.53 -18.69
CA LEU A 380 16.99 13.27 -18.65
C LEU A 380 17.87 12.80 -19.81
N SER A 381 18.04 13.58 -20.89
CA SER A 381 18.89 13.30 -22.07
C SER A 381 19.55 11.89 -22.14
N GLY A 382 18.77 10.85 -22.47
CA GLY A 382 19.26 9.46 -22.62
C GLY A 382 19.25 8.59 -21.36
N TRP A 383 18.63 9.02 -20.25
CA TRP A 383 18.50 8.27 -19.00
C TRP A 383 17.14 7.59 -18.88
N SER A 384 17.15 6.30 -18.58
CA SER A 384 15.95 5.46 -18.48
C SER A 384 15.26 5.53 -17.10
N SER A 385 15.16 6.71 -16.49
CA SER A 385 14.65 6.93 -15.12
C SER A 385 13.14 7.22 -15.04
N ASN A 386 12.38 7.00 -16.11
CA ASN A 386 10.95 7.31 -16.20
C ASN A 386 10.12 6.68 -15.07
N TRP A 387 10.41 5.44 -14.71
CA TRP A 387 9.69 4.69 -13.68
C TRP A 387 9.92 5.26 -12.28
N TYR A 388 11.18 5.54 -11.95
CA TYR A 388 11.57 6.23 -10.72
C TYR A 388 10.98 7.65 -10.65
N GLY A 389 11.03 8.39 -11.75
CA GLY A 389 10.45 9.72 -11.84
C GLY A 389 8.95 9.75 -11.61
N ARG A 390 8.23 8.75 -12.11
CA ARG A 390 6.79 8.61 -11.86
C ARG A 390 6.48 8.30 -10.41
N TRP A 391 7.19 7.33 -9.84
CA TRP A 391 7.08 6.99 -8.43
C TRP A 391 7.37 8.20 -7.52
N ALA A 392 8.38 9.00 -7.86
CA ALA A 392 8.68 10.23 -7.12
C ALA A 392 7.64 11.32 -7.34
N ALA A 393 7.10 11.46 -8.55
CA ALA A 393 6.08 12.45 -8.87
C ALA A 393 4.74 12.15 -8.20
N GLU A 394 4.38 10.86 -8.07
CA GLU A 394 3.23 10.44 -7.28
C GLU A 394 3.34 11.01 -5.87
N LYS A 395 4.44 10.73 -5.17
CA LYS A 395 4.66 11.23 -3.80
C LYS A 395 4.73 12.74 -3.69
N ALA A 396 5.44 13.36 -4.63
CA ALA A 396 5.65 14.81 -4.62
C ALA A 396 4.35 15.59 -4.77
N ILE A 397 3.47 15.12 -5.66
CA ILE A 397 2.19 15.76 -5.92
C ILE A 397 1.21 15.36 -4.81
N TYR A 398 1.16 14.08 -4.43
CA TYR A 398 0.31 13.57 -3.36
C TYR A 398 0.53 14.33 -2.04
N ALA A 399 1.79 14.49 -1.62
CA ALA A 399 2.17 15.19 -0.39
C ALA A 399 1.87 16.71 -0.41
N CYS A 400 1.26 17.22 -1.50
CA CYS A 400 0.87 18.61 -1.64
C CYS A 400 -0.63 18.86 -1.73
N GLU A 401 -1.30 18.55 -0.63
CA GLU A 401 -2.68 18.93 -0.39
C GLU A 401 -2.86 20.44 -0.18
N PRO A 402 -4.07 20.97 -0.42
CA PRO A 402 -4.40 22.34 -0.06
C PRO A 402 -4.19 22.60 1.43
N ASP A 403 -3.27 23.52 1.76
CA ASP A 403 -2.91 23.88 3.14
C ASP A 403 -3.62 25.17 3.64
N GLY A 404 -4.67 25.59 2.92
CA GLY A 404 -5.43 26.82 3.20
C GLY A 404 -4.83 28.11 2.61
N ASN A 405 -3.67 28.04 1.96
CA ASN A 405 -3.06 29.17 1.26
C ASN A 405 -3.26 29.08 -0.26
N ASP A 406 -2.99 30.19 -0.97
CA ASP A 406 -3.03 30.22 -2.43
C ASP A 406 -1.82 29.51 -3.04
N GLY A 407 -2.05 28.68 -4.06
CA GLY A 407 -0.96 27.93 -4.68
C GLY A 407 -1.39 26.91 -5.73
N VAL A 408 -0.39 26.17 -6.20
CA VAL A 408 -0.55 24.90 -6.92
C VAL A 408 -0.56 23.78 -5.89
N PHE A 409 -1.55 22.89 -5.99
CA PHE A 409 -1.75 21.74 -5.11
C PHE A 409 -2.19 20.50 -5.92
N ARG A 410 -2.28 19.35 -5.24
CA ARG A 410 -2.51 18.03 -5.84
C ARG A 410 -3.77 17.93 -6.71
N ASP A 411 -4.82 18.65 -6.33
CA ASP A 411 -6.12 18.73 -7.02
C ASP A 411 -6.04 19.36 -8.42
N GLN A 412 -4.99 20.13 -8.69
CA GLN A 412 -4.78 20.78 -9.99
C GLN A 412 -4.02 19.89 -11.00
N PHE A 413 -3.56 18.71 -10.59
CA PHE A 413 -2.86 17.75 -11.46
C PHE A 413 -3.80 16.68 -12.04
N GLY A 414 -3.25 15.84 -12.91
CA GLY A 414 -4.01 14.94 -13.79
C GLY A 414 -4.46 15.66 -15.05
N VAL A 415 -4.63 14.95 -16.14
CA VAL A 415 -5.13 15.47 -17.42
C VAL A 415 -6.19 14.57 -18.04
N ARG A 416 -6.24 13.29 -17.65
CA ARG A 416 -7.28 12.39 -18.13
C ARG A 416 -8.61 12.74 -17.51
N VAL A 417 -9.67 12.42 -18.23
CA VAL A 417 -11.05 12.53 -17.77
C VAL A 417 -11.52 11.10 -17.53
N PRO A 418 -11.59 10.64 -16.27
CA PRO A 418 -11.89 9.23 -16.00
C PRO A 418 -13.23 8.75 -16.58
N ALA A 419 -14.22 9.64 -16.65
CA ALA A 419 -15.50 9.35 -17.31
C ALA A 419 -15.35 8.97 -18.80
N ASP A 420 -14.42 9.59 -19.54
CA ASP A 420 -14.16 9.26 -20.95
C ASP A 420 -13.47 7.88 -21.10
N ASP A 421 -12.82 7.42 -20.03
CA ASP A 421 -12.13 6.13 -19.96
C ASP A 421 -13.04 4.99 -19.47
N GLY A 422 -14.31 5.27 -19.16
CA GLY A 422 -15.26 4.28 -18.62
C GLY A 422 -15.28 4.19 -17.09
N TYR A 423 -14.65 5.14 -16.39
CA TYR A 423 -14.60 5.20 -14.93
C TYR A 423 -15.22 6.51 -14.39
N PRO A 424 -16.54 6.71 -14.52
CA PRO A 424 -17.20 8.00 -14.25
C PRO A 424 -17.17 8.44 -12.78
N LEU A 425 -16.88 7.52 -11.87
CA LEU A 425 -16.75 7.80 -10.44
C LEU A 425 -15.38 8.33 -10.05
N GLN A 426 -14.39 8.04 -10.88
CA GLN A 426 -13.03 8.42 -10.60
C GLN A 426 -12.88 9.92 -10.76
N ARG A 427 -12.18 10.50 -9.79
CA ARG A 427 -11.81 11.91 -9.85
C ARG A 427 -10.59 12.05 -10.73
N ARG A 428 -10.61 13.10 -11.57
CA ARG A 428 -9.41 13.53 -12.29
C ARG A 428 -8.31 13.82 -11.29
N SER A 429 -7.20 13.08 -11.39
CA SER A 429 -6.04 13.23 -10.52
C SER A 429 -4.77 12.72 -11.21
N HIS A 430 -3.62 13.06 -10.65
CA HIS A 430 -2.34 12.52 -11.13
C HIS A 430 -2.19 11.03 -10.84
N THR A 431 -2.71 10.56 -9.70
CA THR A 431 -2.77 9.16 -9.31
C THR A 431 -3.55 8.35 -10.34
N TYR A 432 -4.74 8.82 -10.74
CA TYR A 432 -5.54 8.18 -11.78
C TYR A 432 -4.78 8.09 -13.11
N ASP A 433 -4.20 9.20 -13.56
CA ASP A 433 -3.42 9.27 -14.80
C ASP A 433 -2.26 8.25 -14.81
N TYR A 434 -1.53 8.15 -13.70
CA TYR A 434 -0.40 7.23 -13.58
C TYR A 434 -0.84 5.79 -13.50
N ALA A 435 -1.84 5.49 -12.67
CA ALA A 435 -2.41 4.16 -12.56
C ALA A 435 -2.95 3.68 -13.91
N TRP A 436 -3.75 4.51 -14.59
CA TRP A 436 -4.35 4.18 -15.87
C TRP A 436 -3.28 3.81 -16.90
N GLN A 437 -2.18 4.56 -16.94
CA GLN A 437 -1.09 4.31 -17.89
C GLN A 437 -0.26 3.08 -17.53
N LEU A 438 0.01 2.85 -16.25
CA LEU A 438 0.72 1.65 -15.79
C LEU A 438 -0.05 0.39 -16.13
N LEU A 439 -1.38 0.41 -15.98
CA LEU A 439 -2.26 -0.68 -16.38
C LEU A 439 -2.13 -1.02 -17.87
N GLN A 440 -1.91 -0.04 -18.76
CA GLN A 440 -1.69 -0.32 -20.19
C GLN A 440 -0.32 -0.96 -20.47
N TRP A 441 0.64 -0.79 -19.57
CA TRP A 441 2.01 -1.29 -19.72
C TRP A 441 2.29 -2.57 -18.95
N GLN A 442 1.35 -3.07 -18.16
CA GLN A 442 1.52 -4.35 -17.49
C GLN A 442 1.45 -5.48 -18.50
N HIS A 443 2.38 -6.45 -18.41
CA HIS A 443 2.33 -7.64 -19.24
C HIS A 443 1.13 -8.52 -18.86
N PRO A 444 0.22 -8.85 -19.79
CA PRO A 444 -1.06 -9.49 -19.46
C PRO A 444 -0.92 -10.93 -18.94
N GLU A 445 0.16 -11.63 -19.30
CA GLU A 445 0.36 -13.03 -18.86
C GLU A 445 1.32 -13.19 -17.68
N THR A 446 2.07 -12.14 -17.32
CA THR A 446 3.16 -12.29 -16.34
C THR A 446 3.12 -11.26 -15.21
N GLY A 447 2.27 -10.24 -15.30
CA GLY A 447 2.22 -9.14 -14.32
C GLY A 447 3.44 -8.21 -14.40
N GLN A 448 4.39 -8.47 -15.30
CA GLN A 448 5.63 -7.71 -15.39
C GLN A 448 5.40 -6.29 -15.89
N PHE A 449 5.95 -5.29 -15.20
CA PHE A 449 6.21 -3.97 -15.77
C PHE A 449 7.66 -3.82 -16.26
N GLY A 450 7.87 -2.88 -17.19
CA GLY A 450 9.18 -2.51 -17.72
C GLY A 450 9.49 -3.08 -19.11
N GLN A 451 9.64 -2.19 -20.09
CA GLN A 451 9.97 -2.47 -21.51
C GLN A 451 9.08 -3.51 -22.23
N VAL A 452 7.85 -3.69 -21.75
CA VAL A 452 6.79 -4.49 -22.39
C VAL A 452 5.69 -3.56 -22.89
N ASN A 453 4.85 -3.98 -23.84
CA ASN A 453 3.66 -3.22 -24.28
C ASN A 453 3.90 -1.75 -24.66
N GLY A 454 5.05 -1.45 -25.28
CA GLY A 454 5.41 -0.07 -25.68
C GLY A 454 5.79 0.85 -24.52
N ALA A 455 6.00 0.29 -23.32
CA ALA A 455 6.40 1.04 -22.14
C ALA A 455 7.79 1.69 -22.31
N PRO A 456 8.03 2.83 -21.63
CA PRO A 456 9.28 3.56 -21.73
C PRO A 456 10.47 2.72 -21.27
N ALA A 457 11.63 3.02 -21.85
CA ALA A 457 12.88 2.36 -21.49
C ALA A 457 13.18 2.50 -19.99
N SER A 458 13.69 1.41 -19.41
CA SER A 458 14.23 1.33 -18.05
C SER A 458 15.69 0.84 -18.06
N TRP A 459 16.43 1.11 -16.99
CA TRP A 459 17.81 0.63 -16.82
C TRP A 459 17.87 -0.89 -16.66
N GLN A 460 16.99 -1.42 -15.83
CA GLN A 460 16.79 -2.86 -15.66
C GLN A 460 15.28 -3.14 -15.50
N PRO A 461 14.76 -4.24 -16.06
CA PRO A 461 13.35 -4.59 -15.94
C PRO A 461 12.86 -4.68 -14.48
N GLY A 462 13.67 -5.23 -13.57
CA GLY A 462 13.32 -5.34 -12.15
C GLY A 462 13.11 -3.99 -11.46
N SER A 463 13.93 -2.97 -11.77
CA SER A 463 13.75 -1.63 -11.21
C SER A 463 12.44 -0.98 -11.65
N ALA A 464 12.11 -1.08 -12.95
CA ALA A 464 10.85 -0.58 -13.48
C ALA A 464 9.66 -1.27 -12.85
N HIS A 465 9.75 -2.59 -12.68
CA HIS A 465 8.74 -3.38 -12.01
C HIS A 465 8.44 -2.89 -10.61
N VAL A 466 9.47 -2.78 -9.76
CA VAL A 466 9.30 -2.35 -8.36
C VAL A 466 8.73 -0.93 -8.27
N PHE A 467 9.25 0.02 -9.06
CA PHE A 467 8.71 1.39 -9.05
C PHE A 467 7.28 1.47 -9.59
N ALA A 468 6.90 0.62 -10.55
CA ALA A 468 5.53 0.55 -11.05
C ALA A 468 4.56 0.09 -9.96
N VAL A 469 4.87 -1.01 -9.29
CA VAL A 469 4.05 -1.54 -8.19
C VAL A 469 3.93 -0.50 -7.08
N LEU A 470 5.04 0.07 -6.64
CA LEU A 470 5.00 1.13 -5.62
C LEU A 470 4.19 2.36 -6.08
N THR A 471 4.26 2.74 -7.37
CA THR A 471 3.43 3.85 -7.88
C THR A 471 1.94 3.50 -7.83
N LEU A 472 1.56 2.28 -8.24
CA LEU A 472 0.17 1.84 -8.20
C LEU A 472 -0.37 1.77 -6.78
N SER A 473 0.45 1.34 -5.82
CA SER A 473 0.09 1.34 -4.40
C SER A 473 -0.02 2.75 -3.79
N ALA A 474 0.15 3.81 -4.58
CA ALA A 474 0.30 5.19 -4.12
C ALA A 474 1.34 5.32 -2.99
N SER A 475 2.35 4.44 -3.00
CA SER A 475 3.37 4.29 -1.96
C SER A 475 3.88 5.66 -1.52
N LEU A 476 4.19 5.86 -0.24
CA LEU A 476 5.00 7.00 0.23
C LEU A 476 6.46 6.61 0.46
N GLY A 477 6.82 5.37 0.16
CA GLY A 477 8.16 4.85 0.37
C GLY A 477 8.44 4.61 1.86
N GLY A 478 7.44 4.24 2.65
CA GLY A 478 7.58 3.90 4.05
C GLY A 478 7.79 5.11 4.98
N VAL A 479 7.76 6.32 4.43
CA VAL A 479 7.89 7.59 5.17
C VAL A 479 6.49 8.13 5.48
N VAL A 480 6.25 8.48 6.74
CA VAL A 480 5.06 9.18 7.22
C VAL A 480 5.52 10.24 8.20
N THR A 481 4.98 11.45 8.08
CA THR A 481 5.18 12.57 8.99
C THR A 481 3.84 13.25 9.23
N ASP A 482 3.68 14.04 10.31
CA ASP A 482 2.41 14.73 10.60
C ASP A 482 1.89 15.58 9.42
N ASP A 483 2.78 16.02 8.53
CA ASP A 483 2.47 16.80 7.35
C ASP A 483 2.39 15.96 6.05
N ILE A 484 2.69 14.66 6.10
CA ILE A 484 2.56 13.70 5.00
C ILE A 484 1.97 12.40 5.55
N ILE A 485 0.65 12.31 5.47
CA ILE A 485 -0.15 11.16 5.91
C ILE A 485 -0.27 10.15 4.76
N ARG A 486 -0.45 8.85 5.07
CA ARG A 486 -0.54 7.81 4.03
C ARG A 486 -1.83 7.93 3.21
N PRO A 487 -1.82 7.46 1.94
CA PRO A 487 -3.04 7.13 1.23
C PRO A 487 -3.90 6.16 2.04
N GLY A 488 -5.17 6.54 2.25
CA GLY A 488 -6.13 5.80 3.07
C GLY A 488 -6.18 6.19 4.55
N GLU A 489 -5.22 6.99 5.05
CA GLU A 489 -5.15 7.44 6.46
C GLU A 489 -5.75 8.86 6.65
N GLU A 490 -6.42 9.40 5.63
CA GLU A 490 -7.02 10.75 5.64
C GLU A 490 -8.40 10.82 6.31
N ASP A 491 -8.89 9.75 6.97
CA ASP A 491 -10.16 9.77 7.70
C ASP A 491 -9.96 10.16 9.18
N PRO A 492 -10.44 11.35 9.62
CA PRO A 492 -10.32 11.78 11.02
C PRO A 492 -11.00 10.84 12.01
N GLN A 493 -12.00 10.06 11.58
CA GLN A 493 -12.73 9.10 12.43
C GLN A 493 -11.91 7.84 12.71
N CYS A 494 -10.80 7.65 12.00
CA CYS A 494 -9.87 6.53 12.15
C CYS A 494 -8.63 6.86 12.99
N ALA A 495 -8.67 8.01 13.67
CA ALA A 495 -7.61 8.49 14.55
C ALA A 495 -8.13 9.41 15.66
N ASP A 496 -9.43 9.37 15.99
CA ASP A 496 -10.05 10.25 17.00
C ASP A 496 -10.26 9.59 18.37
N GLY A 497 -9.95 8.30 18.51
CA GLY A 497 -10.03 7.54 19.75
C GLY A 497 -11.45 7.20 20.17
N VAL A 498 -12.39 7.23 19.23
CA VAL A 498 -13.80 6.96 19.44
C VAL A 498 -14.23 5.78 18.56
N ASP A 499 -14.97 4.87 19.17
CA ASP A 499 -15.70 3.80 18.48
C ASP A 499 -16.93 4.42 17.82
N ASN A 500 -16.77 4.79 16.54
CA ASN A 500 -17.73 5.62 15.81
C ASN A 500 -18.90 4.82 15.22
N ASP A 501 -18.78 3.49 15.14
CA ASP A 501 -19.78 2.54 14.61
C ASP A 501 -20.34 1.58 15.68
N GLY A 502 -19.68 1.44 16.82
CA GLY A 502 -20.14 0.71 18.00
C GLY A 502 -19.74 -0.77 18.02
N ASP A 503 -18.79 -1.21 17.19
CA ASP A 503 -18.32 -2.60 17.12
C ASP A 503 -17.31 -2.95 18.25
N GLY A 504 -16.89 -1.94 19.01
CA GLY A 504 -15.96 -2.07 20.13
C GLY A 504 -14.49 -1.92 19.75
N ARG A 505 -14.17 -1.65 18.49
CA ARG A 505 -12.84 -1.31 17.97
C ARG A 505 -12.75 0.19 17.71
N ILE A 506 -11.52 0.71 17.67
CA ILE A 506 -11.27 2.14 17.52
C ILE A 506 -10.11 2.36 16.56
N ASP A 507 -10.22 3.41 15.75
CA ASP A 507 -9.13 3.94 14.94
C ASP A 507 -8.41 2.87 14.09
N ASN A 508 -7.07 2.79 14.16
CA ASN A 508 -6.27 1.83 13.39
C ASN A 508 -6.43 0.36 13.82
N ASP A 509 -7.13 0.11 14.94
CA ASP A 509 -7.48 -1.25 15.37
C ASP A 509 -8.87 -1.67 14.82
N ASP A 510 -9.56 -0.76 14.13
CA ASP A 510 -10.83 -0.96 13.44
C ASP A 510 -10.60 -1.45 11.98
N PRO A 511 -11.10 -2.64 11.60
CA PRO A 511 -10.99 -3.18 10.24
C PRO A 511 -11.72 -2.36 9.16
N ASP A 512 -12.67 -1.50 9.55
CA ASP A 512 -13.56 -0.73 8.67
C ASP A 512 -13.03 0.69 8.38
N CYS A 513 -12.01 1.11 9.11
CA CYS A 513 -11.22 2.31 8.82
C CYS A 513 -10.55 2.45 7.42
N PRO A 514 -10.44 1.41 6.57
CA PRO A 514 -10.00 1.54 5.18
C PRO A 514 -10.94 2.24 4.20
N PHE A 515 -12.23 2.44 4.52
CA PHE A 515 -13.21 2.90 3.53
C PHE A 515 -13.38 4.42 3.51
N ALA A 516 -12.68 5.05 2.57
CA ALA A 516 -12.91 6.44 2.23
C ALA A 516 -14.28 6.64 1.58
N CYS A 517 -15.32 6.86 2.39
CA CYS A 517 -16.47 7.77 2.20
C CYS A 517 -17.57 7.39 3.20
N GLY A 518 -17.55 7.99 4.40
CA GLY A 518 -18.65 7.82 5.35
C GLY A 518 -20.02 8.13 4.72
N LEU A 519 -20.86 7.10 4.61
CA LEU A 519 -22.31 7.12 4.72
C LEU A 519 -22.77 5.67 4.96
N PHE A 520 -22.82 5.26 6.23
CA PHE A 520 -23.40 4.00 6.73
C PHE A 520 -22.78 2.71 6.17
N GLU A 521 -22.09 1.96 7.00
CA GLU A 521 -21.67 0.59 6.68
C GLU A 521 -22.64 -0.37 7.39
N GLU A 522 -23.34 -1.16 6.58
CA GLU A 522 -24.17 -2.26 7.08
C GLU A 522 -23.28 -3.46 7.37
N ARG A 523 -23.59 -4.11 8.50
CA ARG A 523 -23.03 -5.37 9.01
C ARG A 523 -22.82 -6.37 7.87
N LEU A 524 -21.60 -6.91 7.72
CA LEU A 524 -21.39 -8.11 6.91
C LEU A 524 -22.27 -9.24 7.47
N PRO A 525 -23.03 -9.96 6.63
CA PRO A 525 -23.88 -11.05 7.10
C PRO A 525 -23.07 -12.10 7.84
N ALA A 526 -23.66 -12.68 8.89
CA ALA A 526 -22.99 -13.60 9.81
C ALA A 526 -22.14 -14.64 9.05
N CYS A 527 -22.74 -15.27 8.03
CA CYS A 527 -22.13 -16.30 7.18
C CYS A 527 -20.97 -15.90 6.26
N SER A 528 -20.48 -14.67 6.36
CA SER A 528 -19.33 -14.18 5.58
C SER A 528 -18.47 -13.14 6.31
N ASN A 529 -18.64 -12.99 7.63
CA ASN A 529 -17.95 -11.96 8.39
C ASN A 529 -16.65 -12.45 9.07
N PHE A 530 -16.27 -13.72 8.88
CA PHE A 530 -15.07 -14.34 9.45
C PHE A 530 -15.08 -14.47 10.97
N VAL A 531 -16.27 -14.43 11.58
CA VAL A 531 -16.53 -14.64 13.00
C VAL A 531 -17.50 -15.81 13.11
N ASP A 532 -17.19 -16.74 14.02
CA ASP A 532 -18.11 -17.77 14.49
C ASP A 532 -19.20 -17.09 15.34
N ASP A 533 -20.30 -16.64 14.72
CA ASP A 533 -21.33 -15.83 15.38
C ASP A 533 -22.26 -16.67 16.27
N ASP A 534 -22.28 -17.99 16.09
CA ASP A 534 -23.09 -18.94 16.89
C ASP A 534 -22.28 -19.80 17.89
N ASP A 535 -20.94 -19.66 17.89
CA ASP A 535 -19.96 -20.31 18.79
C ASP A 535 -19.91 -21.87 18.63
N ASP A 536 -20.27 -22.42 17.47
CA ASP A 536 -20.26 -23.88 17.20
C ASP A 536 -18.86 -24.43 16.81
N GLY A 537 -17.89 -23.55 16.57
CA GLY A 537 -16.51 -23.86 16.18
C GLY A 537 -16.30 -23.95 14.66
N ARG A 538 -17.32 -23.63 13.86
CA ARG A 538 -17.30 -23.33 12.43
C ARG A 538 -17.39 -21.80 12.31
N THR A 539 -17.52 -21.21 11.12
CA THR A 539 -17.10 -19.79 11.01
C THR A 539 -17.76 -19.04 9.88
N ASP A 540 -17.99 -19.68 8.73
CA ASP A 540 -18.65 -19.06 7.58
C ASP A 540 -18.99 -20.14 6.54
N PHE A 541 -19.82 -19.79 5.55
CA PHE A 541 -20.00 -20.59 4.35
C PHE A 541 -18.67 -20.82 3.58
N PRO A 542 -18.42 -22.02 3.02
CA PRO A 542 -19.22 -23.25 3.05
C PRO A 542 -18.83 -24.21 4.17
N GLN A 543 -18.00 -23.75 5.13
CA GLN A 543 -17.54 -24.60 6.22
C GLN A 543 -18.57 -24.72 7.33
N ASP A 544 -19.46 -23.73 7.42
CA ASP A 544 -20.56 -23.63 8.36
C ASP A 544 -21.88 -24.17 7.78
N PRO A 545 -22.50 -25.21 8.39
CA PRO A 545 -23.79 -25.76 7.99
C PRO A 545 -24.99 -24.86 8.34
N GLY A 546 -24.88 -24.03 9.37
CA GLY A 546 -25.82 -22.95 9.67
C GLY A 546 -25.95 -21.96 8.52
N CYS A 547 -24.91 -21.88 7.67
CA CYS A 547 -24.94 -21.07 6.48
C CYS A 547 -25.46 -21.80 5.25
N ALA A 548 -26.69 -21.49 4.86
CA ALA A 548 -27.23 -21.90 3.56
C ALA A 548 -26.46 -21.28 2.39
N GLN A 549 -25.94 -20.07 2.58
CA GLN A 549 -25.14 -19.32 1.60
C GLN A 549 -24.33 -18.18 2.26
N PRO A 550 -23.31 -17.59 1.58
CA PRO A 550 -22.45 -16.56 2.17
C PRO A 550 -23.15 -15.27 2.62
N LEU A 551 -24.34 -14.97 2.09
CA LEU A 551 -25.06 -13.73 2.41
C LEU A 551 -26.11 -13.93 3.50
N ASP A 552 -26.16 -15.12 4.10
CA ASP A 552 -27.08 -15.39 5.20
C ASP A 552 -26.62 -14.67 6.48
N ASP A 553 -27.59 -14.16 7.23
CA ASP A 553 -27.38 -13.46 8.49
C ASP A 553 -27.55 -14.39 9.71
N ASP A 554 -27.91 -15.65 9.43
CA ASP A 554 -28.17 -16.70 10.41
C ASP A 554 -27.12 -17.82 10.24
N GLU A 555 -26.31 -18.01 11.27
CA GLU A 555 -25.35 -19.11 11.39
C GLU A 555 -25.90 -20.23 12.27
N ALA A 556 -27.16 -20.16 12.72
CA ALA A 556 -27.71 -21.23 13.53
C ALA A 556 -27.83 -22.52 12.71
N ASP A 557 -27.14 -23.57 13.16
CA ASP A 557 -27.25 -24.91 12.56
C ASP A 557 -28.75 -25.32 12.40
N PRO A 558 -29.15 -25.92 11.26
CA PRO A 558 -30.48 -26.47 11.01
C PRO A 558 -30.91 -27.46 12.10
N ALA A 559 -32.22 -27.64 12.28
CA ALA A 559 -32.77 -28.49 13.35
C ALA A 559 -32.11 -29.88 13.39
N CYS A 560 -31.91 -30.51 12.22
CA CYS A 560 -31.28 -31.82 12.08
C CYS A 560 -29.74 -31.86 12.23
N GLY A 561 -29.11 -30.73 12.56
CA GLY A 561 -27.67 -30.60 12.77
C GLY A 561 -27.26 -29.77 13.99
N ASN A 562 -28.21 -29.27 14.79
CA ASN A 562 -27.94 -28.28 15.85
C ASN A 562 -27.64 -28.89 17.23
N GLY A 563 -27.68 -30.21 17.35
CA GLY A 563 -27.39 -30.89 18.62
C GLY A 563 -28.55 -30.90 19.62
N ALA A 564 -29.76 -30.53 19.21
CA ALA A 564 -30.96 -30.48 20.04
C ALA A 564 -32.11 -31.33 19.45
N ASP A 565 -32.77 -32.09 20.32
CA ASP A 565 -34.02 -32.81 20.03
C ASP A 565 -35.19 -31.80 19.95
N ASP A 566 -35.43 -31.24 18.77
CA ASP A 566 -36.35 -30.13 18.53
C ASP A 566 -37.82 -30.58 18.42
N ASP A 567 -38.07 -31.85 18.04
CA ASP A 567 -39.41 -32.44 17.96
C ASP A 567 -39.84 -33.18 19.25
N GLY A 568 -38.88 -33.52 20.12
CA GLY A 568 -39.07 -34.08 21.44
C GLY A 568 -39.29 -35.59 21.48
N ASP A 569 -38.92 -36.33 20.43
CA ASP A 569 -39.09 -37.78 20.34
C ASP A 569 -37.99 -38.58 21.09
N GLY A 570 -36.89 -37.90 21.46
CA GLY A 570 -35.75 -38.43 22.20
C GLY A 570 -34.57 -38.87 21.33
N VAL A 571 -34.65 -38.71 20.02
CA VAL A 571 -33.56 -38.70 19.04
C VAL A 571 -33.18 -37.24 18.78
N VAL A 572 -31.97 -36.97 18.29
CA VAL A 572 -31.37 -35.62 18.40
C VAL A 572 -30.99 -34.98 17.07
N ASP A 573 -30.55 -35.74 16.07
CA ASP A 573 -30.06 -35.18 14.80
C ASP A 573 -29.90 -36.30 13.75
N PHE A 574 -29.66 -35.93 12.50
CA PHE A 574 -29.20 -36.85 11.47
C PHE A 574 -27.86 -37.54 11.83
N PRO A 575 -27.64 -38.82 11.48
CA PRO A 575 -28.54 -39.75 10.79
C PRO A 575 -29.45 -40.56 11.72
N GLY A 576 -29.44 -40.24 13.01
CA GLY A 576 -30.19 -41.00 14.01
C GLY A 576 -31.68 -40.69 13.97
N ASP A 577 -32.01 -39.42 13.70
CA ASP A 577 -33.36 -38.90 13.70
C ASP A 577 -34.13 -39.27 12.41
N PRO A 578 -35.31 -39.92 12.50
CA PRO A 578 -36.10 -40.30 11.33
C PRO A 578 -36.87 -39.15 10.67
N GLY A 579 -37.05 -38.02 11.36
CA GLY A 579 -37.56 -36.77 10.81
C GLY A 579 -36.58 -36.11 9.86
N CYS A 580 -35.28 -36.34 10.06
CA CYS A 580 -34.21 -35.70 9.32
C CYS A 580 -33.83 -36.39 8.01
N ALA A 581 -33.96 -35.68 6.88
CA ALA A 581 -33.51 -36.18 5.59
C ALA A 581 -31.98 -36.11 5.41
N ASP A 582 -31.35 -35.05 5.92
CA ASP A 582 -29.89 -34.84 5.98
C ASP A 582 -29.51 -33.77 7.03
N LEU A 583 -28.22 -33.44 7.17
CA LEU A 583 -27.69 -32.47 8.16
C LEU A 583 -28.10 -31.01 7.92
N LEU A 584 -28.71 -30.68 6.77
CA LEU A 584 -29.16 -29.34 6.43
C LEU A 584 -30.69 -29.22 6.46
N ASP A 585 -31.38 -30.24 6.99
CA ASP A 585 -32.82 -30.25 7.09
C ASP A 585 -33.28 -29.47 8.34
N ASP A 586 -34.24 -28.56 8.16
CA ASP A 586 -34.77 -27.70 9.22
C ASP A 586 -35.97 -28.32 9.95
N ASP A 587 -36.41 -29.52 9.54
CA ASP A 587 -37.60 -30.18 10.09
C ASP A 587 -37.26 -31.58 10.62
N GLU A 588 -37.19 -31.70 11.95
CA GLU A 588 -37.06 -33.00 12.64
C GLU A 588 -38.41 -33.72 12.80
N ALA A 589 -39.51 -33.21 12.25
CA ALA A 589 -40.81 -33.83 12.48
C ALA A 589 -40.94 -35.18 11.79
N ASP A 590 -41.07 -36.21 12.62
CA ASP A 590 -41.29 -37.59 12.20
C ASP A 590 -42.41 -37.73 11.13
N PRO A 591 -42.12 -38.33 9.96
CA PRO A 591 -43.13 -38.56 8.93
C PRO A 591 -44.25 -39.47 9.47
N ALA A 592 -45.50 -39.14 9.13
CA ALA A 592 -46.71 -39.81 9.67
C ALA A 592 -46.75 -41.35 9.46
N ASP A 593 -45.97 -41.86 8.51
CA ASP A 593 -45.63 -43.26 8.36
C ASP A 593 -44.10 -43.38 8.41
N ALA A 594 -43.55 -43.93 9.50
CA ALA A 594 -42.11 -44.10 9.68
C ALA A 594 -41.50 -44.85 8.48
N PRO A 595 -40.37 -44.36 7.92
CA PRO A 595 -39.73 -45.02 6.79
C PRO A 595 -39.29 -46.44 7.17
N VAL A 596 -39.20 -47.33 6.18
CA VAL A 596 -38.84 -48.77 6.38
C VAL A 596 -37.51 -48.93 7.14
N CYS A 597 -36.67 -47.91 7.13
CA CYS A 597 -35.40 -47.87 7.84
C CYS A 597 -35.47 -47.48 9.33
N ALA A 598 -36.62 -47.06 9.84
CA ALA A 598 -36.82 -46.56 11.21
C ALA A 598 -38.22 -46.92 11.77
N ASN A 599 -38.86 -47.98 11.24
CA ASN A 599 -40.22 -48.37 11.61
C ASN A 599 -40.29 -49.39 12.78
N GLY A 600 -39.13 -49.76 13.35
CA GLY A 600 -39.04 -50.72 14.45
C GLY A 600 -39.33 -52.16 14.04
N VAL A 601 -39.17 -52.49 12.75
CA VAL A 601 -39.33 -53.83 12.18
C VAL A 601 -38.08 -54.19 11.36
N ASP A 602 -37.43 -55.31 11.72
CA ASP A 602 -36.33 -55.92 10.96
C ASP A 602 -36.82 -56.40 9.59
N ASP A 603 -36.95 -55.47 8.65
CA ASP A 603 -37.56 -55.66 7.34
C ASP A 603 -36.62 -56.37 6.33
N ASP A 604 -35.30 -56.44 6.62
CA ASP A 604 -34.31 -57.14 5.79
C ASP A 604 -33.73 -58.43 6.42
N GLU A 605 -34.18 -58.78 7.63
CA GLU A 605 -33.86 -59.98 8.41
C GLU A 605 -32.36 -60.14 8.73
N ASP A 606 -31.62 -59.03 8.85
CA ASP A 606 -30.20 -59.06 9.21
C ASP A 606 -29.94 -59.16 10.73
N GLY A 607 -31.02 -59.00 11.53
CA GLY A 607 -31.02 -59.06 12.99
C GLY A 607 -30.93 -57.71 13.69
N LEU A 608 -30.92 -56.61 12.93
CA LEU A 608 -31.10 -55.23 13.39
C LEU A 608 -32.51 -54.76 13.01
N THR A 609 -33.15 -53.98 13.87
CA THR A 609 -34.58 -53.65 13.69
C THR A 609 -34.82 -52.51 12.70
N ASP A 610 -33.77 -51.79 12.32
CA ASP A 610 -33.74 -50.53 11.59
C ASP A 610 -32.31 -50.39 11.02
N PHE A 611 -32.03 -49.40 10.16
CA PHE A 611 -30.72 -49.25 9.50
C PHE A 611 -29.53 -49.05 10.46
#